data_AF-A0A968NQZ9-F1
#
_entry.id   AF-A0A968NQZ9-F1
#
_cell.length_a   1.000
_cell.length_b   1.000
_cell.length_c   1.000
_cell.angle_alpha   90.00
_cell.angle_beta   90.00
_cell.angle_gamma   90.00
#
_symmetry.space_group_name_H-M   'P 1'
#
loop_
_entity.id
_entity.type
_entity.pdbx_description
1 polymer ?
#
loop_
_entity_poly.entity_id
_entity_poly.type
_entity_poly.pdbx_seq_one_letter_code
_entity_poly.pdbx_strand_id
1 'polypeptide(L)' 'MQPARTTLREGDCYLENGRMVFTAQFHLRRGYCCHNGCRHCPYP' A
#
# COMPACT_ATOMS: atom_id res chain seq x y z
N MET A 1 7.87 -8.85 -19.82
CA MET A 1 7.24 -9.06 -18.49
C MET A 1 7.66 -7.89 -17.60
N GLN A 2 6.91 -6.80 -17.63
CA GLN A 2 7.24 -5.60 -16.86
C GLN A 2 6.81 -5.85 -15.41
N PRO A 3 7.72 -5.82 -14.41
CA PRO A 3 7.28 -5.75 -13.03
C PRO A 3 6.54 -4.41 -12.89
N ALA A 4 5.29 -4.46 -12.46
CA ALA A 4 4.42 -3.30 -12.35
C ALA A 4 5.14 -2.16 -11.62
N ARG A 5 5.54 -1.13 -12.38
CA ARG A 5 5.96 0.17 -11.82
C ARG A 5 4.76 0.70 -11.06
N THR A 6 4.68 0.39 -9.78
CA THR A 6 3.57 0.82 -8.92
C THR A 6 3.82 2.29 -8.62
N THR A 7 3.38 3.16 -9.54
CA THR A 7 3.41 4.61 -9.33
C THR A 7 2.57 4.91 -8.10
N LEU A 8 3.23 5.30 -7.00
CA LEU A 8 2.57 5.88 -5.83
C LEU A 8 1.81 7.13 -6.32
N ARG A 9 0.49 7.07 -6.25
CA ARG A 9 -0.38 8.21 -6.54
C ARG A 9 -0.62 8.99 -5.26
N GLU A 10 -0.96 10.26 -5.44
CA GLU A 10 -1.46 11.12 -4.37
C GLU A 10 -2.69 10.44 -3.73
N GLY A 11 -2.61 10.14 -2.42
CA GLY A 11 -3.63 9.40 -1.66
C GLY A 11 -3.33 7.91 -1.38
N ASP A 12 -2.28 7.33 -1.97
CA ASP A 12 -1.85 5.96 -1.63
C ASP A 12 -1.18 5.84 -0.25
N CYS A 13 -0.55 6.93 0.17
CA CYS A 13 0.10 7.03 1.46
C CYS A 13 -0.08 8.42 2.02
N TYR A 14 -0.18 8.51 3.34
CA TYR A 14 -0.24 9.76 4.07
C TYR A 14 0.81 9.75 5.18
N LEU A 15 1.23 10.94 5.58
CA LEU A 15 2.15 11.11 6.71
C LEU A 15 1.32 11.26 7.99
N GLU A 16 1.47 10.30 8.90
CA GLU A 16 0.85 10.34 10.22
C GLU A 16 1.95 10.20 11.26
N ASN A 17 2.09 11.22 12.13
CA ASN A 17 3.11 11.25 13.18
C ASN A 17 4.54 10.99 12.66
N GLY A 18 4.89 11.56 11.51
CA GLY A 18 6.20 11.38 10.87
C GLY A 18 6.44 9.98 10.28
N ARG A 19 5.41 9.13 10.25
CA ARG A 19 5.45 7.80 9.64
C ARG A 19 4.63 7.80 8.37
N MET A 20 5.17 7.21 7.31
CA MET A 20 4.45 7.03 6.05
C MET A 20 3.51 5.84 6.22
N VAL A 21 2.20 6.11 6.23
CA VAL A 21 1.15 5.10 6.36
C VAL A 21 0.54 4.87 4.98
N PHE A 22 0.61 3.63 4.50
CA PHE A 22 -0.02 3.21 3.26
C PHE A 22 -1.51 2.90 3.48
N THR A 23 -2.34 3.31 2.54
CA THR A 23 -3.79 3.08 2.58
C THR A 23 -4.13 1.68 2.06
N ALA A 24 -5.31 1.19 2.40
CA ALA A 24 -5.84 -0.07 1.85
C ALA A 24 -5.89 -0.06 0.32
N GLN A 25 -6.12 1.10 -0.30
CA GLN A 25 -6.20 1.26 -1.75
C GLN A 25 -4.84 1.03 -2.44
N PHE A 26 -3.74 1.44 -1.79
CA PHE A 26 -2.39 1.11 -2.25
C PHE A 26 -2.18 -0.41 -2.23
N HIS A 27 -2.57 -1.06 -1.13
CA HIS A 27 -2.45 -2.52 -1.00
C HIS A 27 -3.30 -3.29 -2.02
N LEU A 28 -4.53 -2.81 -2.31
CA LEU A 28 -5.39 -3.36 -3.37
C LEU A 28 -4.76 -3.23 -4.75
N ARG A 29 -4.22 -2.06 -5.09
CA ARG A 29 -3.55 -1.83 -6.39
C ARG A 29 -2.28 -2.62 -6.56
N ARG A 30 -1.53 -2.81 -5.48
CA ARG A 30 -0.33 -3.63 -5.47
C ARG A 30 -0.65 -5.09 -5.81
N GLY A 31 -1.86 -5.55 -5.50
CA GLY A 31 -2.37 -6.85 -5.92
C GLY A 31 -1.78 -8.06 -5.17
N TYR A 32 -1.03 -7.84 -4.07
CA TYR A 32 -0.49 -8.92 -3.24
C TYR A 32 -0.30 -8.50 -1.78
N CYS A 33 -0.57 -9.43 -0.85
CA CYS A 33 -0.34 -9.28 0.58
C CYS A 33 1.16 -9.25 0.90
N CYS A 34 1.61 -8.28 1.70
CA CYS A 34 3.01 -8.17 2.15
C CYS A 34 3.35 -9.16 3.28
N HIS A 35 2.39 -9.87 3.86
CA HIS A 35 2.56 -10.71 5.06
C HIS A 35 3.19 -9.98 6.26
N ASN A 36 3.13 -8.65 6.29
CA ASN A 36 3.72 -7.82 7.35
C ASN A 36 2.71 -7.46 8.45
N GLY A 37 1.52 -8.06 8.45
CA GLY A 37 0.47 -7.78 9.44
C GLY A 37 -0.04 -6.33 9.39
N CYS A 38 -0.15 -5.74 8.20
CA CYS A 38 -0.58 -4.35 8.07
C CYS A 38 -2.03 -4.17 8.56
N ARG A 39 -2.27 -3.15 9.41
CA ARG A 39 -3.61 -2.86 9.96
C ARG A 39 -4.68 -2.56 8.91
N HIS A 40 -4.27 -2.04 7.76
CA HIS A 40 -5.15 -1.75 6.62
C HIS A 40 -4.98 -2.75 5.47
N CYS A 41 -4.50 -3.96 5.77
CA CYS A 41 -4.38 -4.98 4.75
C CYS A 41 -5.79 -5.40 4.30
N PRO A 42 -6.11 -5.28 2.99
CA PRO A 42 -7.38 -5.77 2.45
C PRO A 42 -7.38 -7.30 2.27
N TYR A 43 -6.22 -7.94 2.45
CA TYR A 43 -6.06 -9.39 2.38
C TYR A 43 -6.18 -10.00 3.78
N PRO A 44 -6.88 -11.14 3.91
CA PRO A 44 -7.03 -11.86 5.17
C PRO A 44 -5.68 -12.40 5.69
#